data_AF-A0A940ZKH6-F1
#
_entry.id   AF-A0A940ZKH6-F1
#
_cell.length_a   1.000
_cell.length_b   1.000
_cell.length_c   1.000
_cell.angle_alpha   90.00
_cell.angle_beta   90.00
_cell.angle_gamma   90.00
#
_symmetry.space_group_name_H-M   'P 1'
#
loop_
_entity.id
_entity.type
_entity.pdbx_description
1 polymer ?
#
loop_
_entity_poly.entity_id
_entity_poly.type
_entity_poly.pdbx_seq_one_letter_code
_entity_poly.pdbx_strand_id
1 'polypeptide(L)'
;MAWKGFIAKGVPEPAMAYFEPATKPEEMLALAWYLENGSQRFYATLATQTKESDVADAYQELARAEGRHQAFLLDLYRQVSGAPPDESFPGSIISSEQDDDMMEGGMRVSAALGWAKGKRPAEVFELAIALEANSLDLYLVMENRMRDQEAGRVFKVLAGEERAHIERLSALLEKSA
;
A
#
# COMPACT_ATOMS: atom_id res chain seq x y z
N MET A 1 -18.87 12.19 -18.51
CA MET A 1 -18.95 10.72 -18.57
C MET A 1 -19.10 10.24 -17.14
N ALA A 2 -20.17 9.48 -16.84
CA ALA A 2 -20.41 8.99 -15.48
C ALA A 2 -19.64 7.68 -15.28
N TRP A 3 -18.80 7.64 -14.25
CA TRP A 3 -18.12 6.44 -13.79
C TRP A 3 -19.16 5.32 -13.59
N LYS A 4 -19.06 4.26 -14.39
CA LYS A 4 -19.85 3.04 -14.21
C LYS A 4 -19.04 2.12 -13.31
N GLY A 5 -19.07 2.43 -12.01
CA GLY A 5 -18.39 1.64 -10.98
C GLY A 5 -18.62 0.15 -11.22
N PHE A 6 -17.55 -0.55 -11.57
CA PHE A 6 -17.54 -1.99 -11.53
C PHE A 6 -17.61 -2.36 -10.06
N ILE A 7 -18.79 -2.80 -9.61
CA ILE A 7 -18.90 -3.52 -8.35
C ILE A 7 -18.13 -4.81 -8.57
N ALA A 8 -16.87 -4.85 -8.13
CA ALA A 8 -16.16 -6.10 -7.93
C ALA A 8 -17.06 -6.98 -7.06
N LYS A 9 -17.42 -8.17 -7.55
CA LYS A 9 -18.05 -9.17 -6.69
C LYS A 9 -17.01 -9.53 -5.63
N GLY A 10 -17.28 -9.13 -4.39
CA GLY A 10 -16.29 -9.06 -3.31
C GLY A 10 -15.95 -7.60 -3.09
N VAL A 11 -16.77 -6.91 -2.29
CA VAL A 11 -16.47 -5.57 -1.79
C VAL A 11 -15.04 -5.60 -1.26
N PRO A 12 -14.15 -4.65 -1.59
CA PRO A 12 -12.95 -4.47 -0.79
C PRO A 12 -13.45 -4.33 0.65
N GLU A 13 -13.10 -5.26 1.54
CA GLU A 13 -13.35 -4.97 2.95
C GLU A 13 -12.69 -3.61 3.20
N PRO A 14 -13.41 -2.64 3.80
CA PRO A 14 -12.82 -1.34 4.08
C PRO A 14 -11.49 -1.64 4.75
N ALA A 15 -10.40 -1.10 4.23
CA ALA A 15 -9.08 -1.45 4.73
C ALA A 15 -9.07 -1.29 6.29
N MET A 16 -9.78 -0.28 6.80
CA MET A 16 -10.08 -0.08 8.22
C MET A 16 -10.65 -1.30 9.01
N ALA A 17 -11.48 -2.16 8.42
CA ALA A 17 -12.01 -3.35 9.11
C ALA A 17 -10.90 -4.35 9.47
N TYR A 18 -9.86 -4.45 8.65
CA TYR A 18 -8.65 -5.22 8.96
C TYR A 18 -7.75 -4.54 10.00
N PHE A 19 -7.90 -3.21 10.19
CA PHE A 19 -6.96 -2.38 10.95
C PHE A 19 -7.46 -1.92 12.32
N GLU A 20 -8.75 -2.14 12.64
CA GLU A 20 -9.34 -1.95 13.98
C GLU A 20 -8.51 -2.55 15.14
N PRO A 21 -7.81 -3.71 14.99
CA PRO A 21 -7.08 -4.31 16.12
C PRO A 21 -5.80 -3.58 16.55
N ALA A 22 -5.17 -2.78 15.66
CA ALA A 22 -3.90 -2.12 15.97
C ALA A 22 -4.16 -0.88 16.85
N THR A 23 -3.80 -0.97 18.12
CA THR A 23 -4.10 0.09 19.10
C THR A 23 -2.85 0.77 19.64
N LYS A 24 -1.68 0.12 19.52
CA LYS A 24 -0.39 0.68 19.91
C LYS A 24 0.37 1.26 18.71
N PRO A 25 1.21 2.29 18.91
CA PRO A 25 2.08 2.83 17.88
C PRO A 25 2.91 1.76 17.13
N GLU A 26 3.48 0.80 17.85
CA GLU A 26 4.32 -0.27 17.29
C GLU A 26 3.50 -1.21 16.39
N GLU A 27 2.27 -1.54 16.80
CA GLU A 27 1.32 -2.36 16.03
C GLU A 27 0.90 -1.64 14.74
N MET A 28 0.63 -0.32 14.82
CA MET A 28 0.29 0.49 13.65
C MET A 28 1.45 0.59 12.65
N LEU A 29 2.68 0.75 13.14
CA LEU A 29 3.88 0.83 12.30
C LEU A 29 4.20 -0.52 11.64
N ALA A 30 4.11 -1.62 12.41
CA ALA A 30 4.31 -2.96 11.88
C ALA A 30 3.26 -3.33 10.82
N LEU A 31 2.00 -2.93 11.05
CA LEU A 31 0.91 -3.10 10.09
C LEU A 31 1.13 -2.28 8.81
N ALA A 32 1.48 -0.99 8.93
CA ALA A 32 1.79 -0.17 7.74
C ALA A 32 2.95 -0.79 6.94
N TRP A 33 4.03 -1.19 7.62
CA TRP A 33 5.16 -1.84 6.96
C TRP A 33 4.76 -3.10 6.19
N TYR A 34 3.88 -3.90 6.79
CA TYR A 34 3.36 -5.12 6.19
C TYR A 34 2.57 -4.86 4.90
N LEU A 35 1.70 -3.83 4.90
CA LEU A 35 0.92 -3.46 3.72
C LEU A 35 1.80 -2.93 2.59
N GLU A 36 2.77 -2.08 2.93
CA GLU A 36 3.79 -1.55 2.02
C GLU A 36 4.62 -2.68 1.39
N ASN A 37 4.94 -3.73 2.16
CA ASN A 37 5.60 -4.92 1.64
C ASN A 37 4.74 -5.64 0.59
N GLY A 38 3.44 -5.75 0.84
CA GLY A 38 2.48 -6.26 -0.13
C GLY A 38 2.45 -5.44 -1.41
N SER A 39 2.35 -4.10 -1.31
CA SER A 39 2.33 -3.19 -2.46
C SER A 39 3.62 -3.28 -3.27
N GLN A 40 4.76 -3.36 -2.58
CA GLN A 40 6.06 -3.58 -3.23
C GLN A 40 6.07 -4.87 -4.06
N ARG A 41 5.60 -5.98 -3.49
CA ARG A 41 5.52 -7.28 -4.17
C ARG A 41 4.59 -7.21 -5.38
N PHE A 42 3.46 -6.52 -5.25
CA PHE A 42 2.52 -6.31 -6.34
C PHE A 42 3.17 -5.57 -7.52
N TYR A 43 3.72 -4.39 -7.28
CA TYR A 43 4.34 -3.57 -8.33
C TYR A 43 5.59 -4.22 -8.93
N ALA A 44 6.46 -4.82 -8.11
CA ALA A 44 7.62 -5.55 -8.60
C ALA A 44 7.22 -6.71 -9.52
N THR A 45 6.13 -7.42 -9.18
CA THR A 45 5.63 -8.50 -10.02
C THR A 45 5.05 -7.98 -11.34
N LEU A 46 4.24 -6.92 -11.30
CA LEU A 46 3.70 -6.30 -12.53
C LEU A 46 4.81 -5.84 -13.48
N ALA A 47 5.89 -5.25 -12.95
CA ALA A 47 7.05 -4.84 -13.73
C ALA A 47 7.69 -6.01 -14.50
N THR A 48 7.67 -7.23 -13.95
CA THR A 48 8.22 -8.43 -14.62
C THR A 48 7.29 -9.03 -15.67
N GLN A 49 5.99 -8.71 -15.62
CA GLN A 49 4.96 -9.34 -16.44
C GLN A 49 4.55 -8.49 -17.66
N THR A 50 4.75 -7.18 -17.60
CA THR A 50 4.50 -6.30 -18.75
C THR A 50 5.60 -6.42 -19.80
N LYS A 51 5.25 -6.19 -21.07
CA LYS A 51 6.18 -6.14 -22.20
C LYS A 51 6.51 -4.71 -22.65
N GLU A 52 5.76 -3.74 -22.12
CA GLU A 52 5.91 -2.32 -22.42
C GLU A 52 6.94 -1.73 -21.44
N SER A 53 8.08 -1.27 -21.96
CA SER A 53 9.22 -0.86 -21.13
C SER A 53 8.92 0.35 -20.25
N ASP A 54 8.19 1.32 -20.78
CA ASP A 54 7.72 2.51 -20.04
C ASP A 54 6.77 2.16 -18.90
N VAL A 55 5.86 1.22 -19.13
CA VAL A 55 4.97 0.66 -18.10
C VAL A 55 5.78 -0.12 -17.05
N ALA A 56 6.77 -0.91 -17.49
CA ALA A 56 7.65 -1.65 -16.59
C ALA A 56 8.42 -0.70 -15.66
N ASP A 57 8.99 0.36 -16.22
CA ASP A 57 9.75 1.37 -15.48
C ASP A 57 8.87 2.07 -14.44
N ALA A 58 7.63 2.41 -14.82
CA ALA A 58 6.66 2.98 -13.88
C ALA A 58 6.40 2.07 -12.68
N TYR A 59 6.15 0.78 -12.90
CA TYR A 59 5.95 -0.18 -11.82
C TYR A 59 7.21 -0.40 -10.97
N GLN A 60 8.40 -0.40 -11.58
CA GLN A 60 9.65 -0.50 -10.82
C GLN A 60 9.85 0.71 -9.91
N GLU A 61 9.51 1.91 -10.37
CA GLU A 61 9.62 3.12 -9.57
C GLU A 61 8.65 3.11 -8.38
N LEU A 62 7.41 2.65 -8.57
CA LEU A 62 6.45 2.44 -7.48
C LEU A 62 6.97 1.40 -6.49
N ALA A 63 7.42 0.22 -6.94
CA ALA A 63 8.00 -0.79 -6.05
C ALA A 63 9.22 -0.29 -5.24
N ARG A 64 10.01 0.63 -5.81
CA ARG A 64 11.10 1.29 -5.09
C ARG A 64 10.61 2.32 -4.09
N ALA A 65 9.47 2.97 -4.33
CA ALA A 65 8.84 3.88 -3.38
C ALA A 65 8.38 3.13 -2.13
N GLU A 66 7.67 2.02 -2.31
CA GLU A 66 7.21 1.20 -1.18
C GLU A 66 8.37 0.64 -0.36
N GLY A 67 9.50 0.35 -1.01
CA GLY A 67 10.73 -0.04 -0.32
C GLY A 67 11.31 1.07 0.56
N ARG A 68 11.18 2.34 0.14
CA ARG A 68 11.57 3.50 0.96
C ARG A 68 10.59 3.74 2.10
N HIS A 69 9.29 3.55 1.86
CA HIS A 69 8.27 3.64 2.90
C HIS A 69 8.51 2.60 4.01
N GLN A 70 8.73 1.34 3.62
CA GLN A 70 9.14 0.26 4.53
C GLN A 70 10.38 0.63 5.35
N ALA A 71 11.42 1.19 4.72
CA ALA A 71 12.63 1.60 5.44
C ALA A 71 12.32 2.69 6.49
N PHE A 72 11.51 3.69 6.12
CA PHE A 72 11.12 4.78 7.01
C PHE A 72 10.26 4.30 8.20
N LEU A 73 9.29 3.43 7.93
CA LEU A 73 8.45 2.80 8.95
C LEU A 73 9.27 1.95 9.92
N LEU A 74 10.25 1.21 9.42
CA LEU A 74 11.14 0.40 10.25
C LEU A 74 12.03 1.25 11.16
N ASP A 75 12.54 2.37 10.65
CA ASP A 75 13.34 3.31 11.43
C ASP A 75 12.51 4.00 12.51
N LEU A 76 11.25 4.34 12.24
CA LEU A 76 10.35 4.86 13.27
C LEU A 76 9.98 3.77 14.29
N TYR A 77 9.72 2.54 13.85
CA TYR A 77 9.43 1.42 14.75
C TYR A 77 10.56 1.23 15.78
N ARG A 78 11.83 1.31 15.33
CA ARG A 78 13.00 1.22 16.21
C ARG A 78 13.03 2.32 17.27
N GLN A 79 12.65 3.54 16.89
CA GLN A 79 12.63 4.69 17.79
C GLN A 79 11.52 4.57 18.83
N VAL A 80 10.32 4.15 18.40
CA VAL A 80 9.14 4.04 19.24
C VAL A 80 9.24 2.85 20.21
N SER A 81 9.62 1.67 19.70
CA SER A 81 9.75 0.46 20.52
C SER A 81 11.01 0.42 21.39
N GLY A 82 12.00 1.26 21.08
CA GLY A 82 13.30 1.27 21.75
C GLY A 82 14.19 0.06 21.44
N ALA A 83 13.81 -0.79 20.49
CA ALA A 83 14.53 -1.99 20.11
C ALA A 83 14.45 -2.25 18.59
N PRO A 84 15.43 -2.95 18.00
CA PRO A 84 15.28 -3.43 16.63
C PRO A 84 14.14 -4.46 16.53
N PRO A 85 13.48 -4.56 15.36
CA PRO A 85 12.57 -5.67 15.07
C PRO A 85 13.30 -7.01 15.19
N ASP A 86 12.60 -8.03 15.67
CA ASP A 86 13.12 -9.41 15.68
C ASP A 86 13.00 -10.07 14.29
N GLU A 87 13.51 -11.29 14.17
CA GLU A 87 13.49 -12.06 12.90
C GLU A 87 12.09 -12.44 12.43
N SER A 88 11.09 -12.39 13.31
CA SER A 88 9.68 -12.69 13.03
C SER A 88 8.84 -11.44 12.76
N PHE A 89 9.45 -10.26 12.69
CA PHE A 89 8.76 -9.03 12.30
C PHE A 89 8.22 -9.15 10.86
N PRO A 90 7.01 -8.63 10.57
CA PRO A 90 6.09 -7.94 11.49
C PRO A 90 5.18 -8.87 12.30
N GLY A 91 5.16 -10.17 11.98
CA GLY A 91 4.23 -11.16 12.56
C GLY A 91 4.39 -11.44 14.05
N SER A 92 5.50 -11.04 14.68
CA SER A 92 5.63 -11.02 16.15
C SER A 92 4.82 -9.90 16.82
N ILE A 93 4.46 -8.86 16.06
CA ILE A 93 3.79 -7.65 16.55
C ILE A 93 2.33 -7.62 16.12
N ILE A 94 2.04 -7.97 14.86
CA ILE A 94 0.68 -8.05 14.33
C ILE A 94 0.16 -9.49 14.43
N SER A 95 -1.11 -9.65 14.83
CA SER A 95 -1.69 -10.98 15.04
C SER A 95 -1.73 -11.79 13.74
N SER A 96 -1.27 -13.04 13.82
CA SER A 96 -1.13 -14.00 12.71
C SER A 96 -2.45 -14.49 12.08
N GLU A 97 -3.60 -13.92 12.43
CA GLU A 97 -4.85 -14.17 11.70
C GLU A 97 -4.88 -13.42 10.36
N GLN A 98 -3.92 -12.53 10.13
CA GLN A 98 -3.69 -11.84 8.87
C GLN A 98 -2.89 -12.76 7.95
N ASP A 99 -3.52 -13.18 6.85
CA ASP A 99 -2.88 -13.98 5.78
C ASP A 99 -1.77 -13.14 5.11
N ASP A 100 -0.56 -13.67 4.89
CA ASP A 100 0.68 -13.01 4.39
C ASP A 100 0.60 -12.42 2.95
N ASP A 101 -0.60 -12.08 2.52
CA ASP A 101 -0.94 -11.76 1.14
C ASP A 101 -1.71 -10.44 1.01
N MET A 102 -1.78 -9.59 2.03
CA MET A 102 -2.42 -8.28 1.91
C MET A 102 -1.44 -7.20 1.45
N MET A 103 -1.97 -6.17 0.80
CA MET A 103 -1.25 -4.94 0.46
C MET A 103 -2.10 -3.72 0.81
N GLU A 104 -1.53 -2.55 0.58
CA GLU A 104 -2.26 -1.30 0.73
C GLU A 104 -3.53 -1.25 -0.12
N GLY A 105 -4.48 -0.43 0.33
CA GLY A 105 -5.81 -0.36 -0.28
C GLY A 105 -6.73 -1.54 0.04
N GLY A 106 -6.31 -2.47 0.90
CA GLY A 106 -7.17 -3.51 1.47
C GLY A 106 -7.43 -4.70 0.55
N MET A 107 -6.55 -4.93 -0.43
CA MET A 107 -6.66 -6.05 -1.37
C MET A 107 -5.56 -7.08 -1.13
N ARG A 108 -5.85 -8.34 -1.48
CA ARG A 108 -4.84 -9.40 -1.52
C ARG A 108 -3.94 -9.27 -2.75
N VAL A 109 -2.62 -9.35 -2.59
CA VAL A 109 -1.63 -9.31 -3.67
C VAL A 109 -1.93 -10.38 -4.70
N SER A 110 -2.19 -11.63 -4.29
CA SER A 110 -2.55 -12.71 -5.21
C SER A 110 -3.83 -12.44 -6.01
N ALA A 111 -4.83 -11.82 -5.39
CA ALA A 111 -6.09 -11.46 -6.03
C ALA A 111 -5.89 -10.32 -7.05
N ALA A 112 -5.12 -9.29 -6.69
CA ALA A 112 -4.79 -8.17 -7.56
C ALA A 112 -3.99 -8.62 -8.78
N LEU A 113 -2.95 -9.44 -8.58
CA LEU A 113 -2.17 -10.04 -9.66
C LEU A 113 -3.03 -10.97 -10.53
N GLY A 114 -3.91 -11.76 -9.91
CA GLY A 114 -4.87 -12.61 -10.63
C GLY A 114 -5.80 -11.80 -11.52
N TRP A 115 -6.32 -10.68 -11.02
CA TRP A 115 -7.18 -9.76 -11.75
C TRP A 115 -6.45 -9.04 -12.89
N ALA A 116 -5.19 -8.64 -12.67
CA ALA A 116 -4.36 -7.92 -13.64
C ALA A 116 -3.97 -8.79 -14.86
N LYS A 117 -4.05 -10.12 -14.77
CA LYS A 117 -3.72 -11.02 -15.88
C LYS A 117 -4.61 -10.76 -17.09
N GLY A 118 -3.99 -10.45 -18.23
CA GLY A 118 -4.68 -10.18 -19.49
C GLY A 118 -5.39 -8.82 -19.53
N LYS A 119 -5.15 -7.96 -18.54
CA LYS A 119 -5.63 -6.57 -18.52
C LYS A 119 -4.70 -5.66 -19.30
N ARG A 120 -5.27 -4.58 -19.84
CA ARG A 120 -4.48 -3.50 -20.44
C ARG A 120 -3.81 -2.69 -19.34
N PRO A 121 -2.64 -2.08 -19.59
CA PRO A 121 -1.97 -1.21 -18.61
C PRO A 121 -2.89 -0.15 -18.00
N ALA A 122 -3.73 0.49 -18.82
CA ALA A 122 -4.73 1.47 -18.35
C ALA A 122 -5.68 0.92 -17.27
N GLU A 123 -6.18 -0.32 -17.42
CA GLU A 123 -7.05 -0.94 -16.41
C GLU A 123 -6.28 -1.20 -15.10
N VAL A 124 -5.01 -1.58 -15.20
CA VAL A 124 -4.16 -1.82 -14.03
C VAL A 124 -3.81 -0.52 -13.31
N PHE A 125 -3.57 0.57 -14.05
CA PHE A 125 -3.37 1.90 -13.47
C PHE A 125 -4.62 2.42 -12.77
N GLU A 126 -5.82 2.19 -13.33
CA GLU A 126 -7.08 2.52 -12.64
C GLU A 126 -7.22 1.79 -11.30
N LEU A 127 -6.87 0.50 -11.25
CA LEU A 127 -6.85 -0.25 -9.99
C LEU A 127 -5.81 0.32 -9.02
N ALA A 128 -4.59 0.57 -9.49
CA ALA A 128 -3.52 1.14 -8.66
C ALA A 128 -3.96 2.47 -8.03
N ILE A 129 -4.54 3.39 -8.81
CA ILE A 129 -5.06 4.67 -8.30
C ILE A 129 -6.10 4.46 -7.19
N ALA A 130 -6.99 3.47 -7.34
CA ALA A 130 -7.98 3.17 -6.30
C ALA A 130 -7.33 2.61 -5.02
N LEU A 131 -6.27 1.81 -5.15
CA LEU A 131 -5.52 1.28 -4.02
C LEU A 131 -4.76 2.40 -3.29
N GLU A 132 -4.06 3.29 -4.02
CA GLU A 132 -3.36 4.42 -3.42
C GLU A 132 -4.31 5.43 -2.76
N ALA A 133 -5.51 5.64 -3.34
CA ALA A 133 -6.51 6.50 -2.72
C ALA A 133 -7.00 5.93 -1.37
N ASN A 134 -7.18 4.60 -1.29
CA ASN A 134 -7.53 3.94 -0.05
C ASN A 134 -6.36 3.97 0.96
N SER A 135 -5.12 3.86 0.48
CA SER A 135 -3.91 3.97 1.31
C SER A 135 -3.74 5.38 1.89
N LEU A 136 -3.94 6.40 1.05
CA LEU A 136 -3.99 7.80 1.46
C LEU A 136 -5.01 8.01 2.59
N ASP A 137 -6.24 7.54 2.41
CA ASP A 137 -7.28 7.66 3.44
C ASP A 137 -6.89 6.93 4.73
N LEU A 138 -6.28 5.75 4.63
CA LEU A 138 -5.76 5.01 5.78
C LEU A 138 -4.72 5.81 6.54
N TYR A 139 -3.73 6.37 5.85
CA TYR A 139 -2.65 7.12 6.48
C TYR A 139 -3.12 8.43 7.10
N LEU A 140 -4.10 9.10 6.51
CA LEU A 140 -4.76 10.25 7.15
C LEU A 140 -5.51 9.84 8.42
N VAL A 141 -6.14 8.67 8.45
CA VAL A 141 -6.79 8.15 9.67
C VAL A 141 -5.74 7.80 10.73
N MET A 142 -4.65 7.13 10.35
CA MET A 142 -3.56 6.76 11.27
C MET A 142 -2.87 7.99 11.85
N GLU A 143 -2.59 9.01 11.04
CA GLU A 143 -2.05 10.29 11.51
C GLU A 143 -2.89 10.88 12.66
N ASN A 144 -4.22 10.90 12.49
CA ASN A 144 -5.13 11.42 13.50
C ASN A 144 -5.26 10.53 14.75
N ARG A 145 -5.04 9.21 14.62
CA ARG A 145 -5.11 8.26 15.74
C ARG A 145 -3.82 8.25 16.59
N MET A 146 -2.69 8.64 16.01
CA MET A 146 -1.42 8.71 16.74
C MET A 146 -1.42 9.85 17.75
N ARG A 147 -1.31 9.51 19.03
CA ARG A 147 -1.17 10.50 20.12
C ARG A 147 0.19 11.18 20.13
N ASP A 148 1.21 10.47 19.66
CA ASP A 148 2.56 10.98 19.52
C ASP A 148 2.67 11.81 18.23
N GLN A 149 3.03 13.09 18.38
CA GLN A 149 3.12 14.02 17.25
C GLN A 149 4.25 13.69 16.28
N GLU A 150 5.30 13.01 16.70
CA GLU A 150 6.41 12.61 15.83
C GLU A 150 6.02 11.38 15.03
N ALA A 151 5.40 10.39 15.68
CA ALA A 151 4.92 9.20 14.99
C ALA A 151 3.76 9.50 14.02
N GLY A 152 2.87 10.45 14.36
CA GLY A 152 1.83 10.93 13.45
C GLY A 152 2.38 11.61 12.19
N ARG A 153 3.54 12.28 12.26
CA ARG A 153 4.17 12.92 11.08
C ARG A 153 4.58 11.91 10.02
N VAL A 154 4.94 10.68 10.40
CA VAL A 154 5.32 9.64 9.44
C VAL A 154 4.14 9.27 8.55
N PHE A 155 2.96 9.05 9.13
CA PHE A 155 1.74 8.80 8.36
C PHE A 155 1.33 9.99 7.49
N LYS A 156 1.58 11.22 7.93
CA LYS A 156 1.40 12.40 7.09
C LYS A 156 2.34 12.43 5.88
N VAL A 157 3.58 12.01 6.05
CA VAL A 157 4.56 11.90 4.95
C VAL A 157 4.11 10.82 3.96
N LEU A 158 3.74 9.63 4.44
CA LEU A 158 3.24 8.53 3.60
C LEU A 158 1.99 8.96 2.82
N ALA A 159 1.01 9.61 3.47
CA ALA A 159 -0.14 10.21 2.79
C ALA A 159 0.27 11.23 1.69
N GLY A 160 1.40 11.93 1.86
CA GLY A 160 1.95 12.80 0.84
C GLY A 160 2.51 12.03 -0.37
N GLU A 161 3.23 10.94 -0.11
CA GLU A 161 3.77 10.06 -1.15
C GLU A 161 2.64 9.36 -1.93
N GLU A 162 1.60 8.86 -1.25
CA GLU A 162 0.45 8.25 -1.95
C GLU A 162 -0.29 9.22 -2.86
N ARG A 163 -0.40 10.49 -2.45
CA ARG A 163 -0.92 11.53 -3.35
C ARG A 163 -0.05 11.69 -4.59
N ALA A 164 1.27 11.66 -4.45
CA ALA A 164 2.19 11.76 -5.58
C ALA A 164 2.11 10.51 -6.47
N HIS A 165 1.91 9.32 -5.90
CA HIS A 165 1.65 8.08 -6.65
C HIS A 165 0.39 8.20 -7.49
N ILE A 166 -0.72 8.66 -6.90
CA ILE A 166 -1.99 8.90 -7.61
C ILE A 166 -1.79 9.87 -8.79
N GLU A 167 -1.11 10.99 -8.57
CA GLU A 167 -0.83 11.98 -9.62
C GLU A 167 -0.04 11.37 -10.78
N ARG A 168 1.00 10.59 -10.47
CA ARG A 168 1.83 9.91 -11.46
C ARG A 168 1.06 8.85 -12.23
N LEU A 169 0.33 7.99 -11.54
CA LEU A 169 -0.49 6.94 -12.14
C LEU A 169 -1.59 7.53 -13.04
N SER A 170 -2.19 8.65 -12.62
CA SER A 170 -3.17 9.38 -13.42
C SER A 170 -2.56 9.89 -14.72
N ALA A 171 -1.36 10.47 -14.66
CA ALA A 171 -0.64 10.92 -15.86
C ALA A 171 -0.25 9.77 -16.81
N LEU A 172 0.02 8.57 -16.27
CA LEU A 172 0.25 7.37 -17.08
C LEU A 172 -1.05 6.86 -17.72
N LEU A 173 -2.13 6.83 -16.96
CA LEU A 173 -3.46 6.45 -17.44
C LEU A 173 -3.90 7.33 -18.61
N GLU A 174 -3.72 8.65 -18.52
CA GLU A 174 -4.04 9.59 -19.60
C GLU A 174 -3.24 9.32 -20.88
N LYS A 175 -1.99 8.85 -20.78
CA LYS A 175 -1.16 8.47 -21.93
C LYS A 175 -1.55 7.13 -22.52
N SER A 176 -2.15 6.25 -21.72
CA SER A 176 -2.58 4.90 -22.12
C SER A 176 -4.05 4.83 -22.55
N ALA A 177 -4.78 5.95 -22.51
CA ALA A 177 -6.18 6.09 -22.93
C ALA A 177 -6.32 6.34 -24.44
#